data_AF-A0A349DDD1-F1
#
_entry.id   AF-A0A349DDD1-F1
#
_cell.length_a   1.000
_cell.length_b   1.000
_cell.length_c   1.000
_cell.angle_alpha   90.00
_cell.angle_beta   90.00
_cell.angle_gamma   90.00
#
_symmetry.space_group_name_H-M   'P 1'
#
loop_
_entity.id
_entity.type
_entity.pdbx_description
1 polymer ?
#
loop_
_entity_poly.entity_id
_entity_poly.type
_entity_poly.pdbx_seq_one_letter_code
_entity_poly.pdbx_strand_id
1 'polypeptide(L)'
;MFVNKKIVFLSVLLYNIVNVFGSDALKKKKKLVSLLLIIALIASLWYFNNYSLKLTEQTIYSDKVENDVKIALISDLHGDKFGKNNRKITELVRAQSPDLIFVLGDMYTQNHTEQIDIAVSLITELSQIADTYVITGDHDTDQVYKDKISALANVHLMNYKSADLKINGTNITLFGIDNVYYSSTFDLHNEFDEPDRNRLNILLAHIPETEHFEDFGVDL
;
A
#
# COMPACT_ATOMS: atom_id res chain seq x y z
N MET A 1 -25.89 -18.14 16.31
CA MET A 1 -26.42 -19.36 15.67
C MET A 1 -25.96 -19.38 14.22
N PHE A 2 -24.85 -20.04 13.93
CA PHE A 2 -24.38 -20.25 12.55
C PHE A 2 -24.29 -21.75 12.32
N VAL A 3 -25.33 -22.30 11.68
CA VAL A 3 -25.29 -23.64 11.08
C VAL A 3 -24.63 -23.45 9.72
N ASN A 4 -23.34 -23.76 9.61
CA ASN A 4 -22.68 -23.81 8.31
C ASN A 4 -22.74 -25.26 7.79
N LYS A 5 -23.86 -25.61 7.15
CA LYS A 5 -23.94 -26.76 6.26
C LYS A 5 -23.17 -26.41 4.99
N LYS A 6 -21.91 -26.83 4.89
CA LYS A 6 -21.20 -27.00 3.60
C LYS A 6 -19.91 -27.82 3.79
N ILE A 7 -20.07 -29.06 4.22
CA ILE A 7 -19.05 -30.12 4.07
C ILE A 7 -19.75 -31.33 3.47
N VAL A 8 -20.11 -31.28 2.18
CA VAL A 8 -20.21 -32.45 1.28
C VAL A 8 -20.25 -31.90 -0.15
N PHE A 9 -19.12 -31.46 -0.71
CA PHE A 9 -19.03 -31.32 -2.18
C PHE A 9 -17.62 -31.55 -2.76
N LEU A 10 -16.66 -31.96 -1.93
CA LEU A 10 -15.29 -32.25 -2.39
C LEU A 10 -15.01 -33.77 -2.55
N SER A 11 -15.81 -34.65 -1.95
CA SER A 11 -15.55 -36.11 -2.00
C SER A 11 -16.09 -36.79 -3.26
N VAL A 12 -17.08 -36.22 -3.94
CA VAL A 12 -17.71 -36.85 -5.12
C VAL A 12 -17.02 -36.47 -6.44
N LEU A 13 -16.40 -35.29 -6.52
CA LEU A 13 -15.66 -34.89 -7.73
C LEU A 13 -14.32 -35.63 -7.88
N LEU A 14 -13.69 -36.01 -6.78
CA LEU A 14 -12.43 -36.77 -6.80
C LEU A 14 -12.62 -38.25 -7.16
N TYR A 15 -13.80 -38.83 -6.90
CA TYR A 15 -14.03 -40.25 -7.13
C TYR A 15 -14.27 -40.60 -8.61
N ASN A 16 -14.88 -39.70 -9.38
CA ASN A 16 -15.27 -39.98 -10.77
C ASN A 16 -14.20 -39.69 -11.83
N ILE A 17 -13.08 -39.06 -11.48
CA ILE A 17 -11.98 -38.79 -12.43
C ILE A 17 -11.00 -39.98 -12.52
N VAL A 18 -11.08 -40.97 -11.63
CA VAL A 18 -10.08 -42.05 -11.52
C VAL A 18 -10.39 -43.30 -12.36
N ASN A 19 -11.61 -43.49 -12.87
CA ASN A 19 -11.99 -44.75 -13.54
C ASN A 19 -12.28 -44.62 -15.04
N VAL A 20 -11.22 -44.65 -15.86
CA VAL A 20 -11.29 -45.05 -17.28
C VAL A 20 -10.05 -45.89 -17.65
N PHE A 21 -10.29 -47.18 -17.90
CA PHE A 21 -9.32 -48.28 -18.05
C PHE A 21 -8.41 -48.22 -19.30
N GLY A 22 -7.21 -48.82 -19.20
CA GLY A 22 -6.17 -48.99 -20.24
C GLY A 22 -4.84 -49.46 -19.63
N SER A 23 -3.90 -50.04 -20.39
CA SER A 23 -2.67 -50.73 -19.90
C SER A 23 -1.88 -50.02 -18.78
N ASP A 24 -1.14 -50.77 -17.94
CA ASP A 24 -0.51 -50.25 -16.72
C ASP A 24 0.51 -49.11 -16.95
N ALA A 25 1.16 -49.08 -18.12
CA ALA A 25 2.00 -47.96 -18.53
C ALA A 25 1.19 -46.69 -18.86
N LEU A 26 0.02 -46.83 -19.49
CA LEU A 26 -0.90 -45.72 -19.76
C LEU A 26 -1.54 -45.20 -18.46
N LYS A 27 -1.86 -46.07 -17.50
CA LYS A 27 -2.35 -45.69 -16.16
C LYS A 27 -1.29 -44.89 -15.37
N LYS A 28 -0.03 -45.33 -15.37
CA LYS A 28 1.07 -44.59 -14.71
C LYS A 28 1.28 -43.22 -15.34
N LYS A 29 1.26 -43.12 -16.69
CA LYS A 29 1.34 -41.83 -17.41
C LYS A 29 0.16 -40.91 -17.09
N LYS A 30 -1.08 -41.42 -17.05
CA LYS A 30 -2.28 -40.62 -16.69
C LYS A 30 -2.24 -40.12 -15.24
N LYS A 31 -1.76 -40.95 -14.29
CA LYS A 31 -1.55 -40.53 -12.90
C LYS A 31 -0.49 -39.43 -12.78
N LEU A 32 0.61 -39.54 -13.54
CA LEU A 32 1.65 -38.51 -13.59
C LEU A 32 1.11 -37.19 -14.16
N VAL A 33 0.37 -37.23 -15.26
CA VAL A 33 -0.26 -36.03 -15.86
C VAL A 33 -1.25 -35.38 -14.89
N SER A 34 -2.09 -36.17 -14.23
CA SER A 34 -3.03 -35.66 -13.22
C SER A 34 -2.30 -35.00 -12.04
N LEU A 35 -1.22 -35.61 -11.55
CA LEU A 35 -0.38 -35.03 -10.50
C LEU A 35 0.26 -33.70 -10.95
N LEU A 36 0.79 -33.64 -12.18
CA LEU A 36 1.37 -32.40 -12.73
C LEU A 36 0.32 -31.30 -12.87
N LEU A 37 -0.92 -31.63 -13.27
CA LEU A 37 -2.02 -30.65 -13.35
C LEU A 37 -2.42 -30.14 -11.96
N ILE A 38 -2.44 -31.00 -10.95
CA ILE A 38 -2.70 -30.59 -9.56
C ILE A 38 -1.59 -29.68 -9.05
N ILE A 39 -0.32 -30.01 -9.31
CA ILE A 39 0.82 -29.16 -8.94
C ILE A 39 0.75 -27.81 -9.66
N ALA A 40 0.45 -27.79 -10.96
CA ALA A 40 0.30 -26.57 -11.72
C ALA A 40 -0.87 -25.71 -11.20
N LEU A 41 -1.98 -26.33 -10.80
CA LEU A 41 -3.11 -25.63 -10.20
C LEU A 41 -2.73 -25.04 -8.83
N ILE A 42 -2.06 -25.80 -7.97
CA ILE A 42 -1.59 -25.32 -6.66
C ILE A 42 -0.59 -24.17 -6.83
N ALA A 43 0.37 -24.31 -7.74
CA ALA A 43 1.36 -23.27 -8.06
C ALA A 43 0.69 -22.01 -8.60
N SER A 44 -0.32 -22.15 -9.45
CA SER A 44 -1.12 -21.03 -9.96
C SER A 44 -1.88 -20.33 -8.84
N LEU A 45 -2.61 -21.08 -8.00
CA LEU A 45 -3.35 -20.51 -6.87
C LEU A 45 -2.42 -19.83 -5.85
N TRP A 46 -1.26 -20.43 -5.58
CA TRP A 46 -0.23 -19.84 -4.72
C TRP A 46 0.32 -18.54 -5.31
N TYR A 47 0.61 -18.53 -6.62
CA TYR A 47 1.07 -17.32 -7.31
C TYR A 47 0.01 -16.22 -7.28
N PHE A 48 -1.25 -16.52 -7.62
CA PHE A 48 -2.33 -15.53 -7.57
C PHE A 48 -2.59 -15.00 -6.16
N ASN A 49 -2.47 -15.83 -5.12
CA ASN A 49 -2.74 -15.38 -3.75
C ASN A 49 -1.62 -14.50 -3.17
N ASN A 50 -0.36 -14.74 -3.52
CA ASN A 50 0.78 -13.97 -3.01
C ASN A 50 1.08 -12.71 -3.82
N TYR A 51 0.78 -12.71 -5.12
CA TYR A 51 1.07 -11.56 -6.01
C TYR A 51 -0.19 -10.78 -6.43
N SER A 52 -1.32 -11.00 -5.75
CA SER A 52 -2.50 -10.15 -5.93
C SER A 52 -2.43 -8.93 -5.01
N LEU A 53 -2.52 -7.76 -5.62
CA LEU A 53 -2.75 -6.50 -4.91
C LEU A 53 -4.10 -6.58 -4.19
N LYS A 54 -4.10 -6.35 -2.88
CA LYS A 54 -5.31 -6.35 -2.05
C LYS A 54 -5.63 -4.93 -1.62
N LEU A 55 -6.88 -4.53 -1.80
CA LEU A 55 -7.41 -3.29 -1.23
C LEU A 55 -7.77 -3.54 0.24
N THR A 56 -7.25 -2.70 1.13
CA THR A 56 -7.63 -2.68 2.54
C THR A 56 -8.30 -1.34 2.82
N GLU A 57 -9.46 -1.37 3.45
CA GLU A 57 -10.23 -0.18 3.79
C GLU A 57 -10.36 -0.07 5.30
N GLN A 58 -10.13 1.13 5.83
CA GLN A 58 -10.36 1.46 7.23
C GLN A 58 -11.10 2.79 7.31
N THR A 59 -12.04 2.89 8.24
CA THR A 59 -12.81 4.10 8.50
C THR A 59 -12.51 4.58 9.91
N ILE A 60 -12.04 5.83 10.01
CA ILE A 60 -11.69 6.49 11.26
C ILE A 60 -12.68 7.64 11.45
N TYR A 61 -13.23 7.77 12.65
CA TYR A 61 -14.20 8.80 12.99
C TYR A 61 -13.54 9.86 13.87
N SER A 62 -13.82 11.13 13.60
CA SER A 62 -13.36 12.26 14.40
C SER A 62 -14.39 13.38 14.36
N ASP A 63 -14.65 14.01 15.50
CA ASP A 63 -15.56 15.17 15.62
C ASP A 63 -15.03 16.40 14.86
N LYS A 64 -13.76 16.35 14.43
CA LYS A 64 -13.09 17.40 13.65
C LYS A 64 -13.37 17.29 12.15
N VAL A 65 -14.01 16.22 11.70
CA VAL A 65 -14.34 15.96 10.29
C VAL A 65 -15.76 16.43 10.01
N GLU A 66 -15.93 17.38 9.09
CA GLU A 66 -17.25 17.89 8.71
C GLU A 66 -17.97 16.97 7.72
N ASN A 67 -17.24 16.49 6.70
CA ASN A 67 -17.71 15.53 5.71
C ASN A 67 -16.61 14.50 5.44
N ASP A 68 -17.01 13.33 4.94
CA ASP A 68 -16.10 12.23 4.61
C ASP A 68 -14.91 12.72 3.76
N VAL A 69 -13.71 12.37 4.21
CA VAL A 69 -12.45 12.57 3.49
C VAL A 69 -11.88 11.20 3.19
N LYS A 70 -11.66 10.90 1.90
CA LYS A 70 -11.10 9.63 1.46
C LYS A 70 -9.63 9.79 1.11
N ILE A 71 -8.80 9.01 1.78
CA ILE A 71 -7.34 9.03 1.60
C ILE A 71 -6.91 7.67 1.06
N ALA A 72 -6.16 7.67 -0.04
CA ALA A 72 -5.46 6.46 -0.50
C ALA A 72 -4.02 6.48 0.03
N LEU A 73 -3.60 5.40 0.67
CA LEU A 73 -2.27 5.26 1.26
C LEU A 73 -1.49 4.17 0.53
N ILE A 74 -0.26 4.48 0.16
CA ILE A 74 0.67 3.57 -0.51
C ILE A 74 2.03 3.66 0.18
N SER A 75 2.68 2.54 0.42
CA SER A 75 4.02 2.47 0.98
C SER A 75 4.71 1.18 0.53
N ASP A 76 6.02 1.06 0.79
CA ASP A 76 6.77 -0.19 0.70
C ASP A 76 6.67 -0.88 -0.66
N LEU A 77 6.74 -0.09 -1.74
CA LEU A 77 6.73 -0.64 -3.10
C LEU A 77 8.00 -1.45 -3.38
N HIS A 78 9.15 -1.04 -2.82
CA HIS A 78 10.45 -1.71 -3.02
C HIS A 78 10.82 -1.99 -4.49
N GLY A 79 10.39 -1.10 -5.41
CA GLY A 79 10.64 -1.23 -6.84
C GLY A 79 9.82 -2.33 -7.54
N ASP A 80 8.85 -2.94 -6.86
CA ASP A 80 7.97 -3.94 -7.46
C ASP A 80 7.06 -3.36 -8.56
N LYS A 81 6.65 -4.23 -9.48
CA LYS A 81 5.79 -3.89 -10.62
C LYS A 81 4.49 -4.69 -10.57
N PHE A 82 3.38 -4.00 -10.33
CA PHE A 82 2.03 -4.55 -10.39
C PHE A 82 1.39 -4.26 -11.75
N GLY A 83 1.70 -5.12 -12.72
CA GLY A 83 1.35 -4.89 -14.13
C GLY A 83 2.33 -3.94 -14.82
N LYS A 84 2.02 -3.57 -16.07
CA LYS A 84 2.86 -2.62 -16.82
C LYS A 84 2.75 -1.23 -16.18
N ASN A 85 3.89 -0.64 -15.82
CA ASN A 85 3.99 0.69 -15.21
C ASN A 85 3.11 0.86 -13.96
N ASN A 86 3.00 -0.17 -13.12
CA ASN A 86 2.16 -0.17 -11.91
C ASN A 86 0.68 0.17 -12.15
N ARG A 87 0.17 -0.04 -13.37
CA ARG A 87 -1.20 0.31 -13.75
C ARG A 87 -2.26 -0.35 -12.87
N LYS A 88 -2.00 -1.54 -12.32
CA LYS A 88 -2.96 -2.18 -11.40
C LYS A 88 -3.17 -1.35 -10.12
N ILE A 89 -2.11 -0.73 -9.60
CA ILE A 89 -2.20 0.17 -8.44
C ILE A 89 -2.98 1.42 -8.84
N THR A 90 -2.60 2.08 -9.94
CA THR A 90 -3.21 3.35 -10.32
C THR A 90 -4.68 3.20 -10.73
N GLU A 91 -5.06 2.11 -11.39
CA GLU A 91 -6.47 1.78 -11.67
C GLU A 91 -7.27 1.52 -10.38
N LEU A 92 -6.68 0.80 -9.42
CA LEU A 92 -7.33 0.53 -8.13
C LEU A 92 -7.56 1.83 -7.34
N VAL A 93 -6.54 2.68 -7.24
CA VAL A 93 -6.61 3.99 -6.57
C VAL A 93 -7.64 4.89 -7.26
N ARG A 94 -7.59 4.98 -8.59
CA ARG A 94 -8.55 5.77 -9.37
C ARG A 94 -9.99 5.31 -9.15
N ALA A 95 -10.22 4.00 -9.06
CA ALA A 95 -11.55 3.46 -8.79
C ALA A 95 -12.11 3.85 -7.41
N GLN A 96 -11.24 4.17 -6.44
CA GLN A 96 -11.68 4.64 -5.12
C GLN A 96 -12.05 6.13 -5.11
N SER A 97 -11.59 6.92 -6.10
CA SER A 97 -11.78 8.38 -6.15
C SER A 97 -11.40 9.07 -4.83
N PRO A 98 -10.12 8.96 -4.39
CA PRO A 98 -9.66 9.60 -3.16
C PRO A 98 -9.59 11.12 -3.32
N ASP A 99 -9.74 11.84 -2.20
CA ASP A 99 -9.50 13.28 -2.12
C ASP A 99 -8.00 13.59 -1.97
N LEU A 100 -7.25 12.71 -1.31
CA LEU A 100 -5.80 12.83 -1.08
C LEU A 100 -5.11 11.48 -1.29
N ILE A 101 -3.84 11.52 -1.69
CA ILE A 101 -2.98 10.33 -1.76
C ILE A 101 -1.76 10.54 -0.88
N PHE A 102 -1.47 9.57 -0.01
CA PHE A 102 -0.26 9.55 0.81
C PHE A 102 0.67 8.44 0.33
N VAL A 103 1.94 8.80 0.16
CA VAL A 103 3.03 7.86 -0.14
C VAL A 103 4.00 7.89 1.02
N LEU A 104 4.02 6.82 1.82
CA LEU A 104 4.71 6.80 3.10
C LEU A 104 6.12 6.21 3.05
N GLY A 105 6.79 6.22 1.90
CA GLY A 105 8.19 5.80 1.78
C GLY A 105 8.41 4.34 1.39
N ASP A 106 9.70 3.98 1.29
CA ASP A 106 10.26 2.72 0.79
C ASP A 106 9.75 2.31 -0.60
N MET A 107 9.80 3.27 -1.52
CA MET A 107 9.34 3.06 -2.89
C MET A 107 10.31 2.25 -3.76
N TYR A 108 11.59 2.22 -3.38
CA TYR A 108 12.64 1.35 -3.94
C TYR A 108 13.54 0.80 -2.84
N THR A 109 14.32 -0.26 -3.11
CA THR A 109 15.27 -0.83 -2.12
C THR A 109 16.71 -0.59 -2.52
N GLN A 110 16.99 -0.64 -3.82
CA GLN A 110 18.33 -0.40 -4.34
C GLN A 110 18.33 0.92 -5.06
N ASN A 111 19.37 1.72 -4.85
CA ASN A 111 19.60 3.01 -5.52
C ASN A 111 20.06 2.76 -6.98
N HIS A 112 19.30 1.95 -7.71
CA HIS A 112 19.45 1.70 -9.11
C HIS A 112 18.45 2.56 -9.86
N THR A 113 18.91 3.19 -10.95
CA THR A 113 18.11 4.13 -11.75
C THR A 113 16.77 3.54 -12.19
N GLU A 114 16.71 2.24 -12.51
CA GLU A 114 15.44 1.59 -12.88
C GLU A 114 14.41 1.61 -11.75
N GLN A 115 14.79 1.31 -10.50
CA GLN A 115 13.85 1.29 -9.38
C GLN A 115 13.37 2.70 -9.01
N ILE A 116 14.28 3.67 -9.02
CA ILE A 116 13.93 5.09 -8.86
C ILE A 116 12.93 5.52 -9.93
N ASP A 117 13.16 5.15 -11.20
CA ASP A 117 12.27 5.50 -12.30
C ASP A 117 10.88 4.82 -12.16
N ILE A 118 10.83 3.58 -11.65
CA ILE A 118 9.56 2.90 -11.35
C ILE A 118 8.77 3.66 -10.27
N ALA A 119 9.44 4.04 -9.18
CA ALA A 119 8.84 4.79 -8.08
C ALA A 119 8.33 6.16 -8.55
N VAL A 120 9.17 6.93 -9.25
CA VAL A 120 8.81 8.24 -9.81
C VAL A 120 7.66 8.12 -10.81
N SER A 121 7.66 7.08 -11.66
CA SER A 121 6.57 6.88 -12.62
C SER A 121 5.25 6.58 -11.92
N LEU A 122 5.26 5.77 -10.85
CA LEU A 122 4.04 5.52 -10.08
C LEU A 122 3.52 6.81 -9.42
N ILE A 123 4.39 7.57 -8.76
CA ILE A 123 4.02 8.84 -8.10
C ILE A 123 3.45 9.85 -9.10
N THR A 124 4.03 9.91 -10.31
CA THR A 124 3.53 10.76 -11.41
C THR A 124 2.11 10.38 -11.82
N GLU A 125 1.79 9.09 -11.88
CA GLU A 125 0.44 8.63 -12.23
C GLU A 125 -0.57 8.84 -11.09
N LEU A 126 -0.11 8.76 -9.83
CA LEU A 126 -0.92 9.03 -8.65
C LEU A 126 -1.28 10.52 -8.54
N SER A 127 -0.34 11.42 -8.82
CA SER A 127 -0.58 12.87 -8.76
C SER A 127 -1.55 13.39 -9.82
N GLN A 128 -1.83 12.59 -10.85
CA GLN A 128 -2.90 12.84 -11.82
C GLN A 128 -4.29 12.46 -11.31
N ILE A 129 -4.39 11.69 -10.23
CA ILE A 129 -5.65 11.23 -9.63
C ILE A 129 -6.09 12.22 -8.54
N ALA A 130 -5.20 12.57 -7.61
CA ALA A 130 -5.43 13.52 -6.53
C ALA A 130 -4.09 14.10 -6.02
N ASP A 131 -4.15 15.16 -5.21
CA ASP A 131 -2.95 15.75 -4.59
C ASP A 131 -2.22 14.69 -3.75
N THR A 132 -0.92 14.56 -4.01
CA THR A 132 -0.08 13.47 -3.50
C THR A 132 0.97 14.00 -2.53
N TYR A 133 0.95 13.52 -1.29
CA TYR A 133 1.89 13.89 -0.24
C TYR A 133 2.83 12.72 0.03
N VAL A 134 4.14 12.98 -0.05
CA VAL A 134 5.18 11.96 -0.04
C VAL A 134 6.12 12.22 1.11
N ILE A 135 6.45 11.19 1.88
CA ILE A 135 7.64 11.17 2.74
C ILE A 135 8.59 10.09 2.23
N THR A 136 9.88 10.19 2.58
CA THR A 136 10.85 9.13 2.28
C THR A 136 10.97 8.13 3.42
N GLY A 137 11.22 6.87 3.09
CA GLY A 137 11.56 5.81 4.06
C GLY A 137 13.08 5.61 4.20
N ASP A 138 13.48 4.45 4.76
CA ASP A 138 14.89 4.08 4.99
C ASP A 138 15.65 3.93 3.67
N HIS A 139 14.98 3.44 2.63
CA HIS A 139 15.61 3.19 1.34
C HIS A 139 15.55 4.39 0.38
N ASP A 140 14.62 5.31 0.57
CA ASP A 140 14.35 6.44 -0.34
C ASP A 140 15.34 7.62 -0.17
N THR A 141 16.64 7.30 -0.04
CA THR A 141 17.69 8.27 0.36
C THR A 141 18.31 9.04 -0.81
N ASP A 142 18.09 8.60 -2.05
CA ASP A 142 18.74 9.18 -3.22
C ASP A 142 18.22 10.60 -3.55
N GLN A 143 19.13 11.56 -3.71
CA GLN A 143 18.77 12.94 -4.03
C GLN A 143 18.08 13.07 -5.40
N VAL A 144 18.46 12.25 -6.39
CA VAL A 144 17.84 12.25 -7.72
C VAL A 144 16.37 11.86 -7.61
N TYR A 145 16.03 10.92 -6.73
CA TYR A 145 14.64 10.57 -6.47
C TYR A 145 13.87 11.77 -5.89
N LYS A 146 14.41 12.38 -4.82
CA LYS A 146 13.81 13.54 -4.15
C LYS A 146 13.60 14.73 -5.10
N ASP A 147 14.60 15.02 -5.94
CA ASP A 147 14.54 16.09 -6.94
C ASP A 147 13.48 15.81 -8.01
N LYS A 148 13.43 14.56 -8.51
CA LYS A 148 12.43 14.15 -9.52
C LYS A 148 11.01 14.29 -8.99
N ILE A 149 10.71 13.78 -7.80
CA ILE A 149 9.35 13.86 -7.24
C ILE A 149 8.97 15.30 -6.88
N SER A 150 9.92 16.10 -6.38
CA SER A 150 9.66 17.50 -6.03
C SER A 150 9.39 18.39 -7.24
N ALA A 151 9.81 17.96 -8.44
CA ALA A 151 9.54 18.66 -9.70
C ALA A 151 8.17 18.30 -10.30
N LEU A 152 7.47 17.30 -9.76
CA LEU A 152 6.16 16.89 -10.27
C LEU A 152 5.06 17.84 -9.79
N ALA A 153 4.09 18.12 -10.66
CA ALA A 153 2.88 18.84 -10.27
C ALA A 153 2.03 17.97 -9.34
N ASN A 154 1.38 18.61 -8.36
CA ASN A 154 0.51 17.99 -7.35
C ASN A 154 1.22 16.93 -6.49
N VAL A 155 2.55 17.04 -6.36
CA VAL A 155 3.35 16.21 -5.47
C VAL A 155 4.04 17.09 -4.45
N HIS A 156 3.92 16.72 -3.18
CA HIS A 156 4.46 17.48 -2.06
C HIS A 156 5.39 16.57 -1.26
N LEU A 157 6.70 16.79 -1.34
CA LEU A 157 7.67 16.11 -0.48
C LEU A 157 7.66 16.74 0.91
N MET A 158 7.18 15.99 1.90
CA MET A 158 6.80 16.42 3.25
C MET A 158 7.85 16.17 4.33
N ASN A 159 9.05 15.69 4.00
CA ASN A 159 10.11 15.47 4.99
C ASN A 159 10.38 16.74 5.80
N TYR A 160 10.11 16.69 7.11
CA TYR A 160 10.17 17.81 8.06
C TYR A 160 9.43 19.06 7.58
N LYS A 161 8.23 18.86 7.03
CA LYS A 161 7.35 19.96 6.61
C LYS A 161 5.94 19.74 7.12
N SER A 162 5.24 20.86 7.25
CA SER A 162 3.80 20.89 7.50
C SER A 162 3.05 21.53 6.33
N ALA A 163 1.77 21.18 6.20
CA ALA A 163 0.88 21.76 5.21
C ALA A 163 -0.54 21.86 5.76
N ASP A 164 -1.16 23.03 5.58
CA ASP A 164 -2.55 23.25 5.94
C ASP A 164 -3.46 23.06 4.72
N LEU A 165 -4.42 22.14 4.86
CA LEU A 165 -5.37 21.77 3.81
C LEU A 165 -6.80 22.06 4.25
N LYS A 166 -7.68 22.17 3.25
CA LYS A 166 -9.13 22.20 3.45
C LYS A 166 -9.80 21.26 2.44
N ILE A 167 -10.28 20.12 2.92
CA ILE A 167 -10.86 19.06 2.10
C ILE A 167 -12.29 18.79 2.58
N ASN A 168 -13.27 18.90 1.68
CA ASN A 168 -14.68 18.67 1.98
C ASN A 168 -15.19 19.41 3.24
N GLY A 169 -14.72 20.65 3.45
CA GLY A 169 -15.06 21.48 4.62
C GLY A 169 -14.13 21.28 5.82
N THR A 170 -13.52 20.11 5.95
CA THR A 170 -12.59 19.74 7.02
C THR A 170 -11.25 20.47 6.88
N ASN A 171 -10.83 21.14 7.95
CA ASN A 171 -9.49 21.73 8.06
C ASN A 171 -8.50 20.68 8.57
N ILE A 172 -7.45 20.41 7.79
CA ILE A 172 -6.47 19.37 8.09
C ILE A 172 -5.09 20.02 8.16
N THR A 173 -4.28 19.67 9.16
CA THR A 173 -2.84 19.96 9.15
C THR A 173 -2.10 18.64 8.97
N LEU A 174 -1.30 18.56 7.91
CA LEU A 174 -0.39 17.45 7.68
C LEU A 174 0.98 17.80 8.23
N PHE A 175 1.61 16.85 8.89
CA PHE A 175 3.01 16.86 9.29
C PHE A 175 3.72 15.69 8.62
N GLY A 176 4.95 15.86 8.15
CA GLY A 176 5.71 14.76 7.57
C GLY A 176 7.10 14.63 8.16
N ILE A 177 7.50 13.40 8.45
CA ILE A 177 8.86 13.05 8.89
C ILE A 177 9.37 11.86 8.08
N ASP A 178 10.68 11.79 7.87
CA ASP A 178 11.34 10.67 7.19
C ASP A 178 12.24 9.85 8.14
N ASN A 179 12.13 10.07 9.45
CA ASN A 179 12.87 9.32 10.43
C ASN A 179 12.44 7.86 10.44
N VAL A 180 13.44 6.99 10.34
CA VAL A 180 13.29 5.54 10.55
C VAL A 180 14.05 5.05 11.78
N TYR A 181 14.88 5.92 12.37
CA TYR A 181 15.57 5.70 13.63
C TYR A 181 15.33 6.90 14.56
N TYR A 182 14.96 6.59 15.80
CA TYR A 182 14.62 7.59 16.82
C TYR A 182 15.61 7.50 17.98
N SER A 183 16.18 8.65 18.34
CA SER A 183 16.97 8.76 19.57
C SER A 183 16.05 8.91 20.76
N SER A 184 16.53 8.61 21.97
CA SER A 184 15.76 8.84 23.21
C SER A 184 15.42 10.31 23.48
N THR A 185 16.02 11.24 22.73
CA THR A 185 15.77 12.68 22.81
C THR A 185 15.01 13.21 21.60
N PHE A 186 14.51 12.33 20.72
CA PHE A 186 13.69 12.76 19.60
C PHE A 186 12.38 13.32 20.12
N ASP A 187 11.98 14.47 19.58
CA ASP A 187 10.77 15.17 19.96
C ASP A 187 10.31 16.07 18.79
N LEU A 188 9.09 15.84 18.33
CA LEU A 188 8.46 16.57 17.22
C LEU A 188 8.25 18.06 17.53
N HIS A 189 8.16 18.43 18.81
CA HIS A 189 8.02 19.83 19.24
C HIS A 189 9.25 20.69 18.91
N ASN A 190 10.39 20.06 18.56
CA ASN A 190 11.56 20.78 18.06
C ASN A 190 11.48 21.07 16.55
N GLU A 191 10.66 20.33 15.82
CA GLU A 191 10.57 20.39 14.36
C GLU A 191 9.32 21.14 13.89
N PHE A 192 8.24 21.07 14.67
CA PHE A 192 6.94 21.66 14.33
C PHE A 192 6.35 22.46 15.49
N ASP A 193 5.53 23.44 15.14
CA ASP A 193 4.69 24.14 16.10
C ASP A 193 3.62 23.20 16.68
N GLU A 194 3.15 23.51 17.89
CA GLU A 194 2.08 22.78 18.58
C GLU A 194 0.84 22.62 17.66
N PRO A 195 0.29 21.40 17.52
CA PRO A 195 -0.87 21.17 16.67
C PRO A 195 -2.11 21.95 17.14
N ASP A 196 -2.78 22.63 16.20
CA ASP A 196 -4.06 23.29 16.48
C ASP A 196 -5.14 22.24 16.74
N ARG A 197 -5.69 22.25 17.96
CA ARG A 197 -6.71 21.29 18.41
C ARG A 197 -8.04 21.42 17.67
N ASN A 198 -8.28 22.53 16.97
CA ASN A 198 -9.49 22.72 16.16
C ASN A 198 -9.36 22.15 14.73
N ARG A 199 -8.19 21.63 14.38
CA ARG A 199 -7.89 21.02 13.08
C ARG A 199 -7.67 19.53 13.26
N LEU A 200 -7.94 18.76 12.21
CA LEU A 200 -7.55 17.36 12.13
C LEU A 200 -6.04 17.31 11.83
N ASN A 201 -5.25 16.83 12.78
CA ASN A 201 -3.80 16.77 12.68
C ASN A 201 -3.38 15.36 12.28
N ILE A 202 -2.69 15.21 11.14
CA ILE A 202 -2.26 13.91 10.62
C ILE A 202 -0.74 13.92 10.47
N LEU A 203 -0.07 12.90 11.00
CA LEU A 203 1.35 12.66 10.86
C LEU A 203 1.62 11.61 9.77
N LEU A 204 2.44 11.96 8.79
CA LEU A 204 3.00 11.04 7.82
C LEU A 204 4.36 10.57 8.35
N ALA A 205 4.48 9.28 8.66
CA ALA A 205 5.72 8.66 9.12
C ALA A 205 5.90 7.26 8.50
N HIS A 206 7.16 6.86 8.30
CA HIS A 206 7.56 5.54 7.81
C HIS A 206 7.95 4.60 8.96
N ILE A 207 7.14 4.54 10.01
CA ILE A 207 7.35 3.63 11.15
C ILE A 207 6.00 3.18 11.72
N PRO A 208 5.85 1.90 12.13
CA PRO A 208 4.61 1.41 12.75
C PRO A 208 4.45 1.80 14.23
N GLU A 209 5.48 2.39 14.86
CA GLU A 209 5.50 2.70 16.29
C GLU A 209 5.04 4.14 16.56
N THR A 210 4.15 4.32 17.55
CA THR A 210 3.56 5.62 17.89
C THR A 210 4.21 6.29 19.09
N GLU A 211 5.01 5.55 19.89
CA GLU A 211 5.51 6.01 21.19
C GLU A 211 6.33 7.30 21.13
N HIS A 212 6.97 7.58 19.99
CA HIS A 212 7.76 8.79 19.77
C HIS A 212 6.93 10.03 19.41
N PHE A 213 5.62 9.87 19.15
CA PHE A 213 4.75 10.94 18.64
C PHE A 213 3.50 11.16 19.49
N GLU A 214 3.18 10.25 20.41
CA GLU A 214 1.97 10.32 21.23
C GLU A 214 1.84 11.65 21.99
N ASP A 215 2.96 12.17 22.48
CA ASP A 215 3.01 13.44 23.23
C ASP A 215 2.93 14.69 22.33
N PHE A 216 2.99 14.55 21.00
CA PHE A 216 2.89 15.67 20.06
C PHE A 216 1.44 16.13 19.85
N GLY A 217 0.45 15.27 20.07
CA GLY A 217 -0.98 15.64 19.97
C GLY A 217 -1.56 15.58 18.56
N VAL A 218 -1.00 14.72 17.69
CA VAL A 218 -1.62 14.36 16.40
C VAL A 218 -2.81 13.43 16.60
N ASP A 219 -3.78 13.49 15.67
CA ASP A 219 -5.00 12.68 15.72
C ASP A 219 -4.86 11.35 14.96
N LEU A 220 -4.01 11.32 13.92
CA LEU A 220 -3.79 10.18 13.03
C LEU A 220 -2.32 10.04 12.64
#